data_AF-A0AAD3HA64-F1
#
_entry.id   AF-A0AAD3HA64-F1
#
_cell.length_a   1.000
_cell.length_b   1.000
_cell.length_c   1.000
_cell.angle_alpha   90.00
_cell.angle_beta   90.00
_cell.angle_gamma   90.00
#
_symmetry.space_group_name_H-M   'P 1'
#
loop_
_entity.id
_entity.type
_entity.pdbx_description
1 polymer ?
#
loop_
_entity_poly.entity_id
_entity_poly.type
_entity_poly.pdbx_seq_one_letter_code
_entity_poly.pdbx_strand_id
1 'polypeptide(L)'
;MVPKNIIAAQVVKSITASVSCFASSFLCFTIWSSPNGLSSPYSRIIFGLSIADILQSIGFLFGQVLSPADTPDAIFSRGTVASCEAIGYIFIVGLCAILWYTLFLTYYFLKRVKYKKTPKEFAKKEEYYITLFIWMYAVTFASVALKAEEINATSYGATCYLKPLPRECATDESVECVRGDKAIVLESIGAGVLIFVFVSLLFVLISFTCHVYNVEKHLEGNELTKRAMHQSMLYILAFMLVYAGPIIMMFLNLFGNDRSTAKFWLVSVFYPIGGFLNMLIYTRPKVQALKEVEPQLPVFICFLCVILAGGEVPSSLVDYNPNAPHRSVSQSRIPQTAQRLGWPTHSADLHQALDDYIKALFERGNEEEKEDIAPDSNSKDSSRQVAFEENDAEACTIDNV
;
A
#
# COMPACT_ATOMS: atom_id res chain seq x y z
N MET A 1 -10.46 -4.71 37.09
CA MET A 1 -10.31 -3.28 36.73
C MET A 1 -9.28 -3.21 35.62
N VAL A 2 -9.65 -2.68 34.45
CA VAL A 2 -8.75 -2.64 33.28
C VAL A 2 -7.62 -1.63 33.52
N PRO A 3 -6.35 -1.99 33.29
CA PRO A 3 -5.22 -1.07 33.39
C PRO A 3 -5.35 0.13 32.43
N LYS A 4 -5.09 1.35 32.93
CA LYS A 4 -5.22 2.62 32.16
C LYS A 4 -4.40 2.64 30.87
N ASN A 5 -3.23 2.00 30.88
CA ASN A 5 -2.35 1.86 29.72
C ASN A 5 -2.99 1.05 28.57
N ILE A 6 -3.86 0.09 28.88
CA ILE A 6 -4.56 -0.69 27.85
C ILE A 6 -5.61 0.17 27.15
N ILE A 7 -6.37 0.95 27.93
CA ILE A 7 -7.35 1.91 27.40
C ILE A 7 -6.65 2.90 26.46
N ALA A 8 -5.53 3.49 26.90
CA ALA A 8 -4.77 4.42 26.09
C ALA A 8 -4.30 3.81 24.76
N ALA A 9 -3.77 2.58 24.80
CA ALA A 9 -3.31 1.89 23.59
C ALA A 9 -4.46 1.45 22.67
N GLN A 10 -5.66 1.20 23.19
CA GLN A 10 -6.86 0.97 22.36
C GLN A 10 -7.28 2.26 21.63
N VAL A 11 -7.25 3.41 22.30
CA VAL A 11 -7.53 4.72 21.67
C VAL A 11 -6.51 5.02 20.58
N VAL A 12 -5.22 4.82 20.85
CA VAL A 12 -4.16 5.02 19.85
C VAL A 12 -4.33 4.12 18.63
N LYS A 13 -4.72 2.85 18.84
CA LYS A 13 -5.04 1.92 17.77
C LYS A 13 -6.20 2.41 16.90
N SER A 14 -7.25 2.95 17.51
CA SER A 14 -8.39 3.51 16.77
C SER A 14 -8.02 4.78 15.99
N ILE A 15 -7.17 5.65 16.55
CA ILE A 15 -6.69 6.86 15.86
C ILE A 15 -5.83 6.46 14.65
N THR A 16 -4.86 5.57 14.82
CA THR A 16 -3.99 5.12 13.73
C THR A 16 -4.77 4.38 12.64
N ALA A 17 -5.73 3.53 13.01
CA ALA A 17 -6.64 2.89 12.07
C ALA A 17 -7.50 3.91 11.31
N SER A 18 -7.95 4.98 11.96
CA SER A 18 -8.71 6.06 11.31
C SER A 18 -7.86 6.73 10.24
N VAL A 19 -6.64 7.15 10.59
CA VAL A 19 -5.69 7.78 9.66
C VAL A 19 -5.42 6.89 8.44
N SER A 20 -5.19 5.60 8.68
CA SER A 20 -4.97 4.62 7.60
C SER A 20 -6.19 4.42 6.71
N CYS A 21 -7.40 4.33 7.30
CA CYS A 21 -8.65 4.22 6.55
C CYS A 21 -8.88 5.44 5.65
N PHE A 22 -8.69 6.65 6.20
CA PHE A 22 -8.81 7.89 5.43
C PHE A 22 -7.76 7.99 4.31
N ALA A 23 -6.49 7.71 4.61
CA ALA A 23 -5.42 7.74 3.61
C ALA A 23 -5.68 6.75 2.46
N SER A 24 -6.11 5.53 2.77
CA SER A 24 -6.42 4.49 1.77
C SER A 24 -7.66 4.83 0.95
N SER A 25 -8.70 5.38 1.60
CA SER A 25 -9.92 5.83 0.91
C SER A 25 -9.62 6.98 -0.05
N PHE A 26 -8.81 7.93 0.40
CA PHE A 26 -8.33 9.02 -0.44
C PHE A 26 -7.54 8.49 -1.64
N LEU A 27 -6.59 7.59 -1.41
CA LEU A 27 -5.79 6.98 -2.47
C LEU A 27 -6.66 6.21 -3.50
N CYS A 28 -7.65 5.46 -3.02
CA CYS A 28 -8.65 4.82 -3.90
C CYS A 28 -9.41 5.85 -4.73
N PHE A 29 -9.90 6.92 -4.10
CA PHE A 29 -10.64 7.99 -4.79
C PHE A 29 -9.78 8.69 -5.85
N THR A 30 -8.54 9.02 -5.51
CA THR A 30 -7.52 9.59 -6.41
C THR A 30 -7.28 8.69 -7.63
N ILE A 31 -7.02 7.39 -7.42
CA ILE A 31 -6.78 6.44 -8.51
C ILE A 31 -8.06 6.24 -9.34
N TRP A 32 -9.24 6.22 -8.72
CA TRP A 32 -10.50 6.04 -9.42
C TRP A 32 -10.89 7.25 -10.27
N SER A 33 -10.66 8.46 -9.76
CA SER A 33 -11.10 9.71 -10.41
C SER A 33 -10.16 10.16 -11.53
N SER A 34 -8.92 9.68 -11.53
CA SER A 34 -7.93 9.94 -12.57
C SER A 34 -8.34 9.25 -13.89
N PRO A 35 -8.42 9.95 -15.04
CA PRO A 35 -8.79 9.37 -16.33
C PRO A 35 -7.94 8.15 -16.72
N ASN A 36 -6.66 8.18 -16.33
CA ASN A 36 -5.71 7.11 -16.57
C ASN A 36 -5.38 6.31 -15.31
N GLY A 37 -6.12 6.51 -14.22
CA GLY A 37 -5.73 6.04 -12.90
C GLY A 37 -5.71 4.53 -12.80
N LEU A 38 -6.69 3.84 -13.40
CA LEU A 38 -6.72 2.38 -13.47
C LEU A 38 -6.11 1.81 -14.76
N SER A 39 -5.44 2.62 -15.59
CA SER A 39 -4.86 2.16 -16.86
C SER A 39 -3.60 1.31 -16.65
N SER A 40 -2.82 1.60 -15.60
CA SER A 40 -1.55 0.93 -15.31
C SER A 40 -1.72 -0.25 -14.33
N PRO A 41 -1.00 -1.38 -14.51
CA PRO A 41 -1.02 -2.49 -13.55
C PRO A 41 -0.61 -2.07 -12.15
N TYR A 42 0.40 -1.20 -12.06
CA TYR A 42 0.87 -0.67 -10.79
C TYR A 42 -0.27 0.01 -10.02
N SER A 43 -0.99 0.92 -10.67
CA SER A 43 -2.11 1.63 -10.03
C SER A 43 -3.23 0.68 -9.61
N ARG A 44 -3.55 -0.34 -10.43
CA ARG A 44 -4.57 -1.35 -10.07
C ARG A 44 -4.15 -2.22 -8.88
N ILE A 45 -2.87 -2.58 -8.79
CA ILE A 45 -2.31 -3.30 -7.62
C ILE A 45 -2.43 -2.43 -6.37
N ILE A 46 -2.03 -1.16 -6.44
CA ILE A 46 -2.12 -0.22 -5.32
C ILE A 46 -3.57 0.06 -4.92
N PHE A 47 -4.49 0.13 -5.89
CA PHE A 47 -5.92 0.24 -5.63
C PHE A 47 -6.44 -0.96 -4.84
N GLY A 48 -6.11 -2.19 -5.27
CA GLY A 48 -6.47 -3.42 -4.55
C GLY A 48 -5.88 -3.50 -3.14
N LEU A 49 -4.61 -3.11 -2.98
CA LEU A 49 -3.94 -3.00 -1.67
C LEU A 49 -4.65 -1.98 -0.76
N SER A 50 -5.06 -0.84 -1.31
CA SER A 50 -5.76 0.22 -0.58
C SER A 50 -7.16 -0.23 -0.13
N ILE A 51 -7.90 -0.97 -0.96
CA ILE A 51 -9.17 -1.59 -0.54
C ILE A 51 -8.93 -2.54 0.63
N ALA A 52 -7.89 -3.37 0.57
CA ALA A 52 -7.55 -4.30 1.65
C ALA A 52 -7.19 -3.57 2.96
N ASP A 53 -6.44 -2.46 2.88
CA ASP A 53 -6.14 -1.58 4.02
C ASP A 53 -7.41 -0.94 4.62
N ILE A 54 -8.39 -0.54 3.80
CA ILE A 54 -9.69 -0.03 4.26
C ILE A 54 -10.43 -1.10 5.07
N LEU A 55 -10.55 -2.32 4.52
CA LEU A 55 -11.23 -3.43 5.20
C LEU A 55 -10.56 -3.77 6.55
N GLN A 56 -9.22 -3.85 6.57
CA GLN A 56 -8.48 -4.09 7.81
C GLN A 56 -8.69 -2.95 8.83
N SER A 57 -8.62 -1.70 8.38
CA SER A 57 -8.78 -0.53 9.24
C SER A 57 -10.19 -0.44 9.84
N ILE A 58 -11.22 -0.73 9.05
CA ILE A 58 -12.61 -0.87 9.52
C ILE A 58 -12.68 -1.92 10.65
N GLY A 59 -12.03 -3.07 10.45
CA GLY A 59 -11.90 -4.12 11.45
C GLY A 59 -11.32 -3.64 12.79
N PHE A 60 -10.30 -2.79 12.75
CA PHE A 60 -9.72 -2.20 13.96
C PHE A 60 -10.58 -1.13 14.60
N LEU A 61 -11.23 -0.28 13.81
CA LEU A 61 -12.08 0.81 14.31
C LEU A 61 -13.31 0.29 15.03
N PHE A 62 -14.03 -0.62 14.40
CA PHE A 62 -15.31 -1.09 14.91
C PHE A 62 -15.19 -2.34 15.78
N GLY A 63 -14.09 -3.10 15.69
CA GLY A 63 -13.91 -4.32 16.47
C GLY A 63 -14.04 -4.11 17.99
N GLN A 64 -13.64 -2.94 18.50
CA GLN A 64 -13.79 -2.60 19.92
C GLN A 64 -15.25 -2.43 20.36
N VAL A 65 -16.04 -1.76 19.53
CA VAL A 65 -17.44 -1.43 19.83
C VAL A 65 -18.35 -2.63 19.54
N LEU A 66 -18.05 -3.37 18.48
CA LEU A 66 -18.86 -4.49 17.99
C LEU A 66 -18.52 -5.84 18.64
N SER A 67 -17.54 -5.87 19.56
CA SER A 67 -17.31 -7.04 20.43
C SER A 67 -18.52 -7.26 21.36
N PRO A 68 -18.83 -8.52 21.75
CA PRO A 68 -19.95 -8.84 22.64
C PRO A 68 -19.87 -8.08 23.97
N ALA A 69 -20.99 -7.53 24.43
CA ALA A 69 -21.05 -6.71 25.66
C ALA A 69 -20.65 -7.45 26.94
N ASP A 70 -20.74 -8.79 26.94
CA ASP A 70 -20.32 -9.69 28.01
C ASP A 70 -18.83 -10.07 27.95
N THR A 71 -18.07 -9.53 27.00
CA THR A 71 -16.62 -9.78 26.89
C THR A 71 -15.89 -9.26 28.14
N PRO A 72 -15.20 -10.12 28.90
CA PRO A 72 -14.47 -9.69 30.09
C PRO A 72 -13.43 -8.61 29.76
N ASP A 73 -13.40 -7.57 30.60
CA ASP A 73 -12.46 -6.44 30.53
C ASP A 73 -12.54 -5.58 29.24
N ALA A 74 -13.61 -5.71 28.44
CA ALA A 74 -13.85 -4.86 27.28
C ALA A 74 -14.73 -3.65 27.66
N ILE A 75 -14.11 -2.49 27.87
CA ILE A 75 -14.83 -1.28 28.32
C ILE A 75 -15.75 -0.69 27.23
N PHE A 76 -15.38 -0.89 25.96
CA PHE A 76 -16.08 -0.30 24.82
C PHE A 76 -17.05 -1.27 24.13
N SER A 77 -17.09 -2.54 24.53
CA SER A 77 -17.92 -3.56 23.87
C SER A 77 -19.40 -3.31 24.12
N ARG A 78 -20.16 -3.16 23.03
CA ARG A 78 -21.62 -2.99 23.04
C ARG A 78 -22.31 -3.87 22.00
N GLY A 79 -21.54 -4.73 21.33
CA GLY A 79 -22.02 -5.57 20.25
C GLY A 79 -22.56 -6.92 20.74
N THR A 80 -22.74 -7.80 19.78
CA THR A 80 -23.13 -9.20 19.94
C THR A 80 -22.08 -10.10 19.29
N VAL A 81 -22.22 -11.42 19.45
CA VAL A 81 -21.37 -12.40 18.74
C VAL A 81 -21.46 -12.19 17.23
N ALA A 82 -22.67 -12.00 16.68
CA ALA A 82 -22.88 -11.79 15.26
C ALA A 82 -22.20 -10.51 14.72
N SER A 83 -22.24 -9.39 15.47
CA SER A 83 -21.53 -8.18 15.04
C SER A 83 -20.02 -8.34 15.10
N CYS A 84 -19.52 -9.13 16.06
CA CYS A 84 -18.10 -9.44 16.19
C CYS A 84 -17.61 -10.36 15.06
N GLU A 85 -18.39 -11.37 14.69
CA GLU A 85 -18.12 -12.24 13.55
C GLU A 85 -18.08 -11.45 12.24
N ALA A 86 -19.05 -10.57 12.01
CA ALA A 86 -19.12 -9.76 10.80
C ALA A 86 -17.90 -8.84 10.65
N ILE A 87 -17.52 -8.12 11.72
CA ILE A 87 -16.37 -7.22 11.68
C ILE A 87 -15.04 -7.97 11.63
N GLY A 88 -14.94 -9.11 12.32
CA GLY A 88 -13.78 -9.99 12.27
C GLY A 88 -13.60 -10.63 10.89
N TYR A 89 -14.68 -10.99 10.20
CA TYR A 89 -14.64 -11.46 8.82
C TYR A 89 -14.05 -10.40 7.88
N ILE A 90 -14.56 -9.16 7.96
CA ILE A 90 -14.05 -8.02 7.17
C ILE A 90 -12.55 -7.80 7.45
N PHE A 91 -12.17 -7.84 8.73
CA PHE A 91 -10.78 -7.71 9.16
C PHE A 91 -9.88 -8.80 8.54
N ILE A 92 -10.28 -10.06 8.63
CA ILE A 92 -9.51 -11.21 8.12
C ILE A 92 -9.36 -11.15 6.59
N VAL A 93 -10.42 -10.76 5.86
CA VAL A 93 -10.36 -10.56 4.41
C VAL A 93 -9.33 -9.48 4.06
N GLY A 94 -9.40 -8.32 4.71
CA GLY A 94 -8.45 -7.22 4.51
C GLY A 94 -7.02 -7.64 4.81
N LEU A 95 -6.80 -8.27 5.99
CA LEU A 95 -5.50 -8.77 6.41
C LEU A 95 -4.90 -9.73 5.38
N CYS A 96 -5.62 -10.77 4.96
CA CYS A 96 -5.13 -11.74 4.00
C CYS A 96 -4.80 -11.08 2.64
N ALA A 97 -5.66 -10.17 2.17
CA ALA A 97 -5.45 -9.48 0.91
C ALA A 97 -4.20 -8.58 0.95
N ILE A 98 -3.93 -7.86 2.05
CA ILE A 98 -2.72 -7.01 2.20
C ILE A 98 -1.44 -7.83 2.06
N LEU A 99 -1.36 -9.00 2.71
CA LEU A 99 -0.18 -9.87 2.66
C LEU A 99 0.16 -10.24 1.21
N TRP A 100 -0.86 -10.70 0.47
CA TRP A 100 -0.66 -11.13 -0.91
C TRP A 100 -0.48 -9.98 -1.89
N TYR A 101 -1.18 -8.85 -1.72
CA TYR A 101 -0.97 -7.67 -2.57
C TYR A 101 0.44 -7.08 -2.42
N THR A 102 1.00 -7.11 -1.21
CA THR A 102 2.38 -6.67 -0.99
C THR A 102 3.37 -7.58 -1.72
N LEU A 103 3.19 -8.90 -1.63
CA LEU A 103 3.99 -9.85 -2.39
C LEU A 103 3.80 -9.67 -3.91
N PHE A 104 2.57 -9.44 -4.36
CA PHE A 104 2.25 -9.20 -5.77
C PHE A 104 2.91 -7.93 -6.31
N LEU A 105 2.94 -6.85 -5.52
CA LEU A 105 3.59 -5.60 -5.88
C LEU A 105 5.10 -5.77 -6.06
N THR A 106 5.76 -6.48 -5.14
CA THR A 106 7.20 -6.76 -5.26
C THR A 106 7.51 -7.70 -6.42
N TYR A 107 6.66 -8.69 -6.66
CA TYR A 107 6.74 -9.56 -7.82
C TYR A 107 6.61 -8.78 -9.14
N TYR A 108 5.68 -7.81 -9.23
CA TYR A 108 5.54 -6.91 -10.36
C TYR A 108 6.84 -6.12 -10.62
N PHE A 109 7.42 -5.51 -9.58
CA PHE A 109 8.70 -4.80 -9.72
C PHE A 109 9.85 -5.73 -10.14
N LEU A 110 9.88 -6.96 -9.64
CA LEU A 110 10.90 -7.94 -10.02
C LEU A 110 10.78 -8.29 -11.51
N LYS A 111 9.56 -8.51 -12.02
CA LYS A 111 9.32 -8.75 -13.45
C LYS A 111 9.70 -7.57 -14.32
N ARG A 112 9.45 -6.34 -13.87
CA ARG A 112 9.83 -5.12 -14.59
C ARG A 112 11.33 -4.89 -14.64
N VAL A 113 12.01 -5.02 -13.50
CA VAL A 113 13.45 -4.71 -13.38
C VAL A 113 14.30 -5.85 -13.95
N LYS A 114 14.12 -7.08 -13.45
CA LYS A 114 14.99 -8.21 -13.79
C LYS A 114 14.67 -8.81 -15.16
N TYR A 115 13.39 -8.95 -15.49
CA TYR A 115 12.95 -9.64 -16.70
C TYR A 115 12.52 -8.69 -17.82
N LYS A 116 12.69 -7.37 -17.62
CA LYS A 116 12.35 -6.31 -18.59
C LYS A 116 10.94 -6.42 -19.18
N LYS A 117 9.99 -7.03 -18.45
CA LYS A 117 8.60 -7.17 -18.93
C LYS A 117 7.93 -5.81 -19.00
N THR A 118 7.21 -5.57 -20.09
CA THR A 118 6.40 -4.36 -20.24
C THR A 118 5.14 -4.46 -19.36
N PRO A 119 4.58 -3.32 -18.90
CA PRO A 119 3.34 -3.32 -18.14
C PRO A 119 2.17 -3.98 -18.88
N LYS A 120 2.09 -3.81 -20.21
CA LYS A 120 1.02 -4.39 -21.04
C LYS A 120 1.09 -5.91 -21.09
N GLU A 121 2.27 -6.48 -21.24
CA GLU A 121 2.48 -7.94 -21.22
C GLU A 121 2.14 -8.54 -19.86
N PHE A 122 2.55 -7.87 -18.78
CA PHE A 122 2.23 -8.29 -17.42
C PHE A 122 0.73 -8.29 -17.15
N ALA A 123 0.05 -7.20 -17.53
CA ALA A 123 -1.40 -7.04 -17.35
C ALA A 123 -2.18 -8.18 -18.02
N LYS A 124 -1.82 -8.47 -19.28
CA LYS A 124 -2.52 -9.46 -20.10
C LYS A 124 -2.33 -10.89 -19.59
N LYS A 125 -1.14 -11.23 -19.08
CA LYS A 125 -0.77 -12.63 -18.80
C LYS A 125 -0.90 -13.02 -17.33
N GLU A 126 -0.61 -12.13 -16.41
CA GLU A 126 -0.38 -12.50 -15.00
C GLU A 126 -1.32 -11.78 -14.04
N GLU A 127 -1.61 -10.50 -14.29
CA GLU A 127 -2.29 -9.63 -13.31
C GLU A 127 -3.67 -10.13 -12.89
N TYR A 128 -4.50 -10.52 -13.86
CA TYR A 128 -5.87 -10.97 -13.59
C TYR A 128 -5.90 -12.22 -12.70
N TYR A 129 -5.06 -13.22 -13.03
CA TYR A 129 -5.03 -14.48 -12.28
C TYR A 129 -4.53 -14.28 -10.85
N ILE A 130 -3.50 -13.45 -10.65
CA ILE A 130 -2.97 -13.17 -9.32
C ILE A 130 -4.02 -12.39 -8.50
N THR A 131 -4.63 -11.36 -9.08
CA THR A 131 -5.67 -10.58 -8.39
C THR A 131 -6.86 -11.44 -7.99
N LEU A 132 -7.34 -12.31 -8.89
CA LEU A 132 -8.40 -13.27 -8.58
C LEU A 132 -8.01 -14.21 -7.45
N PHE A 133 -6.79 -14.76 -7.49
CA PHE A 133 -6.26 -15.62 -6.43
C PHE A 133 -6.25 -14.93 -5.07
N ILE A 134 -5.81 -13.67 -5.00
CA ILE A 134 -5.74 -12.89 -3.75
C ILE A 134 -7.12 -12.82 -3.07
N TRP A 135 -8.14 -12.40 -3.82
CA TRP A 135 -9.49 -12.23 -3.27
C TRP A 135 -10.15 -13.58 -2.97
N MET A 136 -9.98 -14.56 -3.85
CA MET A 136 -10.51 -15.91 -3.61
C MET A 136 -9.91 -16.53 -2.34
N TYR A 137 -8.59 -16.41 -2.15
CA TYR A 137 -7.92 -16.89 -0.95
C TYR A 137 -8.45 -16.18 0.30
N ALA A 138 -8.48 -14.84 0.29
CA ALA A 138 -8.88 -14.04 1.45
C ALA A 138 -10.33 -14.33 1.88
N VAL A 139 -11.26 -14.36 0.93
CA VAL A 139 -12.69 -14.65 1.17
C VAL A 139 -12.88 -16.09 1.63
N THR A 140 -12.20 -17.06 1.00
CA THR A 140 -12.31 -18.48 1.39
C THR A 140 -11.80 -18.68 2.81
N PHE A 141 -10.63 -18.14 3.14
CA PHE A 141 -10.04 -18.27 4.47
C PHE A 141 -10.95 -17.66 5.56
N ALA A 142 -11.45 -16.45 5.34
CA ALA A 142 -12.38 -15.80 6.26
C ALA A 142 -13.72 -16.56 6.38
N SER A 143 -14.21 -17.14 5.29
CA SER A 143 -15.45 -17.93 5.29
C SER A 143 -15.31 -19.24 6.06
N VAL A 144 -14.16 -19.92 5.93
CA VAL A 144 -13.85 -21.12 6.72
C VAL A 144 -13.81 -20.77 8.21
N ALA A 145 -13.14 -19.68 8.58
CA ALA A 145 -13.10 -19.20 9.96
C ALA A 145 -14.48 -18.86 10.52
N LEU A 146 -15.31 -18.17 9.73
CA LEU A 146 -16.68 -17.83 10.13
C LEU A 146 -17.55 -19.08 10.32
N LYS A 147 -17.52 -20.01 9.36
CA LYS A 147 -18.33 -21.24 9.42
C LYS A 147 -17.91 -22.16 10.57
N ALA A 148 -16.65 -22.14 10.95
CA ALA A 148 -16.13 -22.91 12.08
C ALA A 148 -16.29 -22.18 13.44
N GLU A 149 -16.97 -21.02 13.48
CA GLU A 149 -17.21 -20.23 14.71
C GLU A 149 -15.90 -19.79 15.42
N GLU A 150 -14.86 -19.56 14.64
CA GLU A 150 -13.50 -19.30 15.11
C GLU A 150 -13.25 -17.80 15.39
N ILE A 151 -14.15 -16.94 14.90
CA ILE A 151 -14.05 -15.50 15.03
C ILE A 151 -14.71 -15.07 16.35
N ASN A 152 -13.88 -14.64 17.30
CA ASN A 152 -14.30 -14.25 18.65
C ASN A 152 -13.57 -12.96 19.09
N ALA A 153 -14.03 -12.36 20.20
CA ALA A 153 -13.40 -11.15 20.72
C ALA A 153 -12.02 -11.46 21.32
N THR A 154 -11.02 -10.67 20.92
CA THR A 154 -9.66 -10.74 21.47
C THR A 154 -9.59 -10.19 22.91
N SER A 155 -8.43 -10.29 23.54
CA SER A 155 -8.17 -9.70 24.86
C SER A 155 -8.60 -8.24 24.94
N TYR A 156 -9.32 -7.92 26.02
CA TYR A 156 -9.89 -6.58 26.28
C TYR A 156 -10.89 -6.10 25.22
N GLY A 157 -11.44 -7.01 24.40
CA GLY A 157 -12.31 -6.67 23.28
C GLY A 157 -11.63 -5.76 22.27
N ALA A 158 -10.30 -5.80 22.11
CA ALA A 158 -9.57 -4.83 21.29
C ALA A 158 -9.84 -4.96 19.78
N THR A 159 -10.35 -6.11 19.35
CA THR A 159 -10.76 -6.47 17.98
C THR A 159 -11.43 -7.85 18.00
N CYS A 160 -12.09 -8.23 16.90
CA CYS A 160 -12.64 -9.56 16.68
C CYS A 160 -11.73 -10.33 15.71
N TYR A 161 -11.25 -11.50 16.13
CA TYR A 161 -10.25 -12.28 15.38
C TYR A 161 -10.33 -13.77 15.73
N LEU A 162 -9.46 -14.58 15.12
CA LEU A 162 -9.32 -16.01 15.40
C LEU A 162 -8.89 -16.23 16.85
N LYS A 163 -9.82 -16.58 17.74
CA LYS A 163 -9.54 -16.88 19.15
C LYS A 163 -10.49 -17.92 19.72
N PRO A 164 -10.02 -18.81 20.60
CA PRO A 164 -10.88 -19.72 21.36
C PRO A 164 -11.66 -18.99 22.44
N LEU A 165 -12.81 -19.55 22.84
CA LEU A 165 -13.66 -19.05 23.92
C LEU A 165 -14.19 -20.23 24.79
N PRO A 166 -13.98 -20.24 26.12
CA PRO A 166 -13.13 -19.34 26.92
C PRO A 166 -11.67 -19.34 26.45
N ARG A 167 -10.89 -18.30 26.77
CA ARG A 167 -9.53 -18.17 26.21
C ARG A 167 -8.59 -19.29 26.66
N GLU A 168 -8.82 -19.78 27.87
CA GLU A 168 -8.01 -20.78 28.54
C GLU A 168 -8.30 -22.20 28.04
N CYS A 169 -9.43 -22.43 27.35
CA CYS A 169 -9.86 -23.77 26.91
C CYS A 169 -8.89 -24.44 25.94
N ALA A 170 -8.08 -23.66 25.24
CA ALA A 170 -7.10 -24.19 24.31
C ALA A 170 -5.77 -24.61 24.97
N THR A 171 -5.54 -24.18 26.22
CA THR A 171 -4.35 -24.53 27.00
C THR A 171 -4.66 -25.44 28.17
N ASP A 172 -5.90 -25.46 28.64
CA ASP A 172 -6.38 -26.23 29.79
C ASP A 172 -7.47 -27.21 29.33
N GLU A 173 -7.12 -28.50 29.25
CA GLU A 173 -8.04 -29.57 28.84
C GLU A 173 -9.26 -29.72 29.77
N SER A 174 -9.22 -29.15 30.98
CA SER A 174 -10.35 -29.20 31.92
C SER A 174 -11.47 -28.19 31.59
N VAL A 175 -11.19 -27.21 30.73
CA VAL A 175 -12.15 -26.19 30.32
C VAL A 175 -12.63 -26.50 28.91
N GLU A 176 -13.91 -26.87 28.77
CA GLU A 176 -14.52 -27.13 27.46
C GLU A 176 -14.61 -25.83 26.62
N CYS A 177 -14.10 -25.87 25.38
CA CYS A 177 -14.25 -24.77 24.44
C CYS A 177 -15.69 -24.68 23.96
N VAL A 178 -16.36 -23.56 24.28
CA VAL A 178 -17.72 -23.28 23.79
C VAL A 178 -17.67 -22.88 22.31
N ARG A 179 -16.64 -22.11 21.92
CA ARG A 179 -16.43 -21.67 20.54
C ARG A 179 -14.94 -21.62 20.21
N GLY A 180 -14.64 -21.81 18.93
CA GLY A 180 -13.31 -21.63 18.37
C GLY A 180 -12.31 -22.72 18.77
N ASP A 181 -12.72 -23.99 18.73
CA ASP A 181 -11.89 -25.14 19.11
C ASP A 181 -10.66 -25.29 18.19
N LYS A 182 -10.73 -24.81 16.94
CA LYS A 182 -9.61 -24.86 15.98
C LYS A 182 -9.00 -23.49 15.71
N ALA A 183 -9.30 -22.49 16.53
CA ALA A 183 -8.88 -21.11 16.30
C ALA A 183 -7.36 -21.00 16.28
N ILE A 184 -6.68 -21.75 17.17
CA ILE A 184 -5.22 -21.82 17.21
C ILE A 184 -4.64 -22.41 15.93
N VAL A 185 -5.29 -23.44 15.36
CA VAL A 185 -4.82 -24.07 14.11
C VAL A 185 -4.94 -23.09 12.95
N LEU A 186 -6.09 -22.42 12.80
CA LEU A 186 -6.27 -21.41 11.76
C LEU A 186 -5.37 -20.18 11.96
N GLU A 187 -5.20 -19.73 13.20
CA GLU A 187 -4.27 -18.64 13.55
C GLU A 187 -2.83 -19.02 13.18
N SER A 188 -2.43 -20.27 13.44
CA SER A 188 -1.11 -20.80 13.08
C SER A 188 -0.91 -20.88 11.56
N ILE A 189 -1.94 -21.26 10.79
CA ILE A 189 -1.89 -21.24 9.32
C ILE A 189 -1.71 -19.79 8.84
N GLY A 190 -2.50 -18.85 9.35
CA GLY A 190 -2.38 -17.43 9.00
C GLY A 190 -1.00 -16.85 9.35
N ALA A 191 -0.47 -17.20 10.52
CA ALA A 191 0.87 -16.84 10.95
C ALA A 191 1.97 -17.44 10.06
N GLY A 192 1.81 -18.69 9.63
CA GLY A 192 2.69 -19.34 8.66
C GLY A 192 2.72 -18.60 7.32
N VAL A 193 1.56 -18.15 6.82
CA VAL A 193 1.48 -17.33 5.60
C VAL A 193 2.17 -15.97 5.79
N LEU A 194 1.98 -15.32 6.93
CA LEU A 194 2.68 -14.07 7.25
C LEU A 194 4.20 -14.25 7.24
N ILE A 195 4.72 -15.31 7.88
CA ILE A 195 6.15 -15.63 7.88
C ILE A 195 6.65 -15.91 6.46
N PHE A 196 5.89 -16.70 5.68
CA PHE A 196 6.24 -17.00 4.30
C PHE A 196 6.35 -15.73 3.44
N VAL A 197 5.38 -14.81 3.55
CA VAL A 197 5.41 -13.52 2.84
C VAL A 197 6.61 -12.71 3.31
N PHE A 198 6.86 -12.62 4.62
CA PHE A 198 8.00 -11.88 5.18
C PHE A 198 9.34 -12.39 4.64
N VAL A 199 9.57 -13.70 4.68
CA VAL A 199 10.79 -14.34 4.13
C VAL A 199 10.91 -14.10 2.63
N SER A 200 9.80 -14.19 1.89
CA SER A 200 9.78 -13.91 0.44
C SER A 200 10.16 -12.47 0.13
N LEU A 201 9.65 -11.50 0.90
CA LEU A 201 9.99 -10.08 0.74
C LEU A 201 11.46 -9.80 1.08
N LEU A 202 12.01 -10.44 2.12
CA LEU A 202 13.45 -10.37 2.43
C LEU A 202 14.30 -10.91 1.28
N PHE A 203 13.92 -12.06 0.72
CA PHE A 203 14.63 -12.65 -0.42
C PHE A 203 14.60 -11.73 -1.64
N VAL A 204 13.45 -11.12 -1.95
CA VAL A 204 13.31 -10.14 -3.05
C VAL A 204 14.16 -8.90 -2.78
N LEU A 205 14.18 -8.40 -1.53
CA LEU A 205 15.01 -7.25 -1.14
C LEU A 205 16.50 -7.54 -1.34
N ILE A 206 16.98 -8.69 -0.86
CA ILE A 206 18.37 -9.12 -1.06
C ILE A 206 18.67 -9.26 -2.56
N SER A 207 17.78 -9.90 -3.31
CA SER A 207 17.92 -10.07 -4.76
C SER A 207 18.01 -8.72 -5.48
N PHE A 208 17.22 -7.72 -5.10
CA PHE A 208 17.30 -6.38 -5.67
C PHE A 208 18.59 -5.66 -5.33
N THR A 209 19.00 -5.70 -4.06
CA THR A 209 20.25 -5.07 -3.62
C THR A 209 21.45 -5.68 -4.35
N CYS A 210 21.52 -7.01 -4.45
CA CYS A 210 22.57 -7.69 -5.21
C CYS A 210 22.50 -7.37 -6.71
N HIS A 211 21.30 -7.33 -7.29
CA HIS A 211 21.13 -6.99 -8.70
C HIS A 211 21.60 -5.57 -9.00
N VAL A 212 21.21 -4.58 -8.20
CA VAL A 212 21.65 -3.19 -8.43
C VAL A 212 23.14 -3.02 -8.19
N TYR A 213 23.69 -3.65 -7.15
CA TYR A 213 25.14 -3.64 -6.95
C TYR A 213 25.90 -4.17 -8.18
N ASN A 214 25.40 -5.26 -8.79
CA ASN A 214 26.01 -5.82 -9.99
C ASN A 214 25.77 -4.96 -11.24
N VAL A 215 24.57 -4.40 -11.42
CA VAL A 215 24.25 -3.57 -12.60
C VAL A 215 25.00 -2.25 -12.57
N GLU A 216 25.09 -1.57 -11.42
CA GLU A 216 25.81 -0.31 -11.29
C GLU A 216 27.30 -0.46 -11.58
N LYS A 217 27.87 -1.64 -11.32
CA LYS A 217 29.26 -1.94 -11.65
C LYS A 217 29.52 -2.02 -13.16
N HIS A 218 28.51 -2.39 -13.96
CA HIS A 218 28.70 -2.75 -15.36
C HIS A 218 28.04 -1.82 -16.37
N LEU A 219 27.07 -1.00 -15.97
CA LEU A 219 26.33 -0.14 -16.88
C LEU A 219 26.14 1.24 -16.25
N GLU A 220 26.28 2.29 -17.08
CA GLU A 220 25.70 3.60 -16.82
C GLU A 220 24.19 3.42 -16.63
N GLY A 221 23.79 3.21 -15.38
CA GLY A 221 22.50 2.63 -15.03
C GLY A 221 21.35 3.52 -15.48
N ASN A 222 20.33 2.90 -16.08
CA ASN A 222 19.08 3.57 -16.42
C ASN A 222 18.40 4.07 -15.14
N GLU A 223 18.35 5.39 -14.94
CA GLU A 223 17.73 6.07 -13.80
C GLU A 223 16.29 5.60 -13.51
N LEU A 224 15.54 5.21 -14.54
CA LEU A 224 14.19 4.67 -14.39
C LEU A 224 14.17 3.37 -13.56
N THR A 225 15.17 2.51 -13.74
CA THR A 225 15.31 1.24 -13.01
C THR A 225 15.62 1.50 -11.54
N LYS A 226 16.50 2.46 -11.26
CA LYS A 226 16.83 2.86 -9.88
C LYS A 226 15.60 3.42 -9.15
N ARG A 227 14.82 4.28 -9.81
CA ARG A 227 13.56 4.83 -9.27
C ARG A 227 12.54 3.73 -8.96
N ALA A 228 12.34 2.79 -9.89
CA ALA A 228 11.42 1.66 -9.69
C ALA A 228 11.87 0.75 -8.53
N MET A 229 13.17 0.47 -8.41
CA MET A 229 13.69 -0.31 -7.30
C MET A 229 13.49 0.39 -5.95
N HIS A 230 13.83 1.68 -5.87
CA HIS A 230 13.66 2.45 -4.64
C HIS A 230 12.20 2.43 -4.18
N GLN A 231 11.26 2.57 -5.12
CA GLN A 231 9.84 2.47 -4.84
C GLN A 231 9.47 1.11 -4.23
N SER A 232 9.94 0.01 -4.83
CA SER A 232 9.70 -1.34 -4.29
C SER A 232 10.30 -1.54 -2.90
N MET A 233 11.51 -1.02 -2.66
CA MET A 233 12.18 -1.15 -1.36
C MET A 233 11.40 -0.42 -0.25
N LEU A 234 10.85 0.77 -0.55
CA LEU A 234 10.03 1.50 0.41
C LEU A 234 8.77 0.73 0.81
N TYR A 235 8.09 0.09 -0.14
CA TYR A 235 6.93 -0.76 0.18
C TYR A 235 7.30 -1.97 1.04
N ILE A 236 8.43 -2.63 0.74
CA ILE A 236 8.93 -3.73 1.57
C ILE A 236 9.22 -3.26 2.99
N LEU A 237 9.94 -2.14 3.14
CA LEU A 237 10.30 -1.60 4.45
C LEU A 237 9.09 -1.14 5.26
N ALA A 238 8.11 -0.50 4.61
CA ALA A 238 6.85 -0.12 5.26
C ALA A 238 6.07 -1.36 5.73
N PHE A 239 5.99 -2.39 4.91
CA PHE A 239 5.39 -3.67 5.31
C PHE A 239 6.11 -4.29 6.51
N MET A 240 7.45 -4.34 6.48
CA MET A 240 8.23 -4.87 7.60
C MET A 240 7.98 -4.07 8.88
N LEU A 241 7.89 -2.74 8.80
CA LEU A 241 7.62 -1.88 9.93
C LEU A 241 6.23 -2.15 10.54
N VAL A 242 5.20 -2.24 9.70
CA VAL A 242 3.81 -2.48 10.11
C VAL A 242 3.64 -3.85 10.76
N TYR A 243 4.25 -4.88 10.17
CA TYR A 243 4.07 -6.27 10.59
C TYR A 243 5.15 -6.79 11.56
N ALA A 244 6.20 -6.00 11.84
CA ALA A 244 7.21 -6.36 12.85
C ALA A 244 6.56 -6.59 14.23
N GLY A 245 5.61 -5.76 14.64
CA GLY A 245 4.91 -5.89 15.92
C GLY A 245 4.21 -7.24 16.09
N PRO A 246 3.27 -7.61 15.20
CA PRO A 246 2.64 -8.93 15.20
C PRO A 246 3.63 -10.10 15.18
N ILE A 247 4.71 -10.03 14.38
CA ILE A 247 5.73 -11.07 14.32
C ILE A 247 6.48 -11.21 15.65
N ILE A 248 6.90 -10.09 16.25
CA ILE A 248 7.55 -10.07 17.57
C ILE A 248 6.61 -10.64 18.63
N MET A 249 5.33 -10.26 18.59
CA MET A 249 4.31 -10.80 19.51
C MET A 249 4.18 -12.31 19.37
N MET A 250 4.12 -12.82 18.14
CA MET A 250 4.06 -14.27 17.87
C MET A 250 5.26 -15.00 18.49
N PHE A 251 6.50 -14.53 18.25
CA PHE A 251 7.69 -15.15 18.84
C PHE A 251 7.67 -15.10 20.36
N LEU A 252 7.31 -13.97 20.96
CA LEU A 252 7.25 -13.86 22.42
C LEU A 252 6.19 -14.78 23.04
N ASN A 253 5.07 -15.01 22.34
CA ASN A 253 4.04 -15.95 22.79
C ASN A 253 4.54 -17.40 22.70
N LEU A 254 5.31 -17.76 21.66
CA LEU A 254 5.96 -19.07 21.57
C LEU A 254 6.95 -19.34 22.71
N PHE A 255 7.60 -18.31 23.25
CA PHE A 255 8.51 -18.41 24.41
C PHE A 255 7.81 -18.24 25.77
N GLY A 256 6.47 -18.22 25.82
CA GLY A 256 5.70 -18.13 27.07
C GLY A 256 5.79 -16.78 27.80
N ASN A 257 6.32 -15.73 27.16
CA ASN A 257 6.47 -14.42 27.79
C ASN A 257 5.23 -13.54 27.51
N ASP A 258 4.09 -13.84 28.13
CA ASP A 258 2.82 -13.29 27.67
C ASP A 258 2.51 -11.85 28.14
N ARG A 259 3.17 -11.35 29.20
CA ARG A 259 2.66 -10.20 29.98
C ARG A 259 3.25 -8.82 29.69
N SER A 260 4.06 -8.64 28.65
CA SER A 260 4.67 -7.33 28.41
C SER A 260 3.67 -6.33 27.77
N THR A 261 3.31 -5.30 28.54
CA THR A 261 2.52 -4.14 28.06
C THR A 261 3.13 -3.49 26.81
N ALA A 262 4.45 -3.55 26.65
CA ALA A 262 5.14 -2.99 25.49
C ALA A 262 4.69 -3.63 24.16
N LYS A 263 4.34 -4.92 24.17
CA LYS A 263 3.82 -5.62 22.98
C LYS A 263 2.54 -4.96 22.45
N PHE A 264 1.64 -4.61 23.37
CA PHE A 264 0.35 -4.03 23.01
C PHE A 264 0.52 -2.66 22.38
N TRP A 265 1.43 -1.83 22.91
CA TRP A 265 1.76 -0.53 22.32
C TRP A 265 2.36 -0.64 20.91
N LEU A 266 3.32 -1.56 20.72
CA LEU A 266 3.96 -1.75 19.42
C LEU A 266 2.93 -2.12 18.34
N VAL A 267 2.04 -3.06 18.66
CA VAL A 267 0.98 -3.48 17.73
C VAL A 267 -0.07 -2.38 17.55
N SER A 268 -0.45 -1.64 18.60
CA SER A 268 -1.44 -0.56 18.50
C SER A 268 -0.99 0.62 17.64
N VAL A 269 0.30 0.90 17.54
CA VAL A 269 0.83 2.04 16.76
C VAL A 269 1.09 1.65 15.31
N PHE A 270 1.88 0.61 15.10
CA PHE A 270 2.41 0.31 13.76
C PHE A 270 1.49 -0.57 12.94
N TYR A 271 0.73 -1.47 13.54
CA TYR A 271 -0.09 -2.39 12.77
C TYR A 271 -1.21 -1.69 11.98
N PRO A 272 -1.91 -0.68 12.52
CA PRO A 272 -2.99 -0.03 11.77
C PRO A 272 -2.52 1.02 10.77
N ILE A 273 -1.26 1.48 10.78
CA ILE A 273 -0.80 2.66 10.01
C ILE A 273 -0.50 2.37 8.53
N GLY A 274 -0.66 1.12 8.08
CA GLY A 274 -0.22 0.65 6.75
C GLY A 274 -0.69 1.50 5.57
N GLY A 275 -1.98 1.84 5.52
CA GLY A 275 -2.57 2.65 4.45
C GLY A 275 -1.97 4.05 4.32
N PHE A 276 -1.61 4.67 5.45
CA PHE A 276 -0.93 5.97 5.45
C PHE A 276 0.47 5.87 4.84
N LEU A 277 1.25 4.85 5.21
CA LEU A 277 2.57 4.62 4.62
C LEU A 277 2.47 4.32 3.11
N ASN A 278 1.48 3.53 2.70
CA ASN A 278 1.23 3.22 1.30
C ASN A 278 0.93 4.47 0.47
N MET A 279 0.16 5.43 1.02
CA MET A 279 -0.11 6.72 0.39
C MET A 279 1.15 7.60 0.26
N LEU A 280 1.98 7.68 1.31
CA LEU A 280 3.25 8.41 1.27
C LEU A 280 4.17 7.86 0.19
N ILE A 281 4.28 6.53 0.10
CA ILE A 281 5.13 5.88 -0.89
C ILE A 281 4.57 6.09 -2.29
N TYR A 282 3.26 5.90 -2.49
CA TYR A 282 2.63 6.06 -3.80
C TYR A 282 2.84 7.46 -4.40
N THR A 283 2.71 8.49 -3.57
CA THR A 283 2.82 9.91 -4.00
C THR A 283 4.26 10.35 -4.20
N ARG A 284 5.26 9.67 -3.60
CA ARG A 284 6.67 10.07 -3.63
C ARG A 284 7.22 10.42 -5.02
N PRO A 285 7.09 9.59 -6.08
CA PRO A 285 7.67 9.92 -7.39
C PRO A 285 7.10 11.22 -7.97
N LYS A 286 5.82 11.47 -7.72
CA LYS A 286 5.09 12.67 -8.17
C LYS A 286 5.51 13.90 -7.39
N VAL A 287 5.71 13.77 -6.09
CA VAL A 287 6.23 14.83 -5.22
C VAL A 287 7.66 15.20 -5.64
N GLN A 288 8.49 14.21 -5.96
CA GLN A 288 9.85 14.44 -6.45
C GLN A 288 9.86 15.16 -7.80
N ALA A 289 9.03 14.74 -8.76
CA ALA A 289 8.89 15.41 -10.04
C ALA A 289 8.47 16.89 -9.88
N LEU A 290 7.47 17.16 -9.03
CA LEU A 290 7.05 18.54 -8.76
C LEU A 290 8.17 19.36 -8.07
N LYS A 291 8.94 18.74 -7.17
CA LYS A 291 10.06 19.39 -6.48
C LYS A 291 11.24 19.69 -7.41
N GLU A 292 11.45 18.88 -8.45
CA GLU A 292 12.46 19.14 -9.48
C GLU A 292 12.07 20.36 -10.33
N VAL A 293 10.78 20.53 -10.64
CA VAL A 293 10.25 21.69 -11.38
C VAL A 293 10.23 22.96 -10.51
N GLU A 294 9.87 22.84 -9.23
CA GLU A 294 9.74 23.97 -8.30
C GLU A 294 10.61 23.77 -7.04
N PRO A 295 11.95 23.94 -7.13
CA PRO A 295 12.87 23.67 -6.03
C PRO A 295 12.66 24.53 -4.78
N GLN A 296 11.98 25.66 -4.89
CA GLN A 296 11.67 26.56 -3.77
C GLN A 296 10.51 26.07 -2.88
N LEU A 297 9.64 25.18 -3.37
CA LEU A 297 8.47 24.72 -2.61
C LEU A 297 8.88 23.72 -1.51
N PRO A 298 8.39 23.84 -0.27
CA PRO A 298 8.60 22.81 0.76
C PRO A 298 8.02 21.46 0.32
N VAL A 299 8.72 20.36 0.61
CA VAL A 299 8.30 18.99 0.18
C VAL A 299 6.89 18.65 0.65
N PHE A 300 6.51 19.10 1.85
CA PHE A 300 5.17 18.90 2.38
C PHE A 300 4.10 19.61 1.55
N ILE A 301 4.38 20.81 1.02
CA ILE A 301 3.47 21.52 0.12
C ILE A 301 3.38 20.78 -1.21
N CYS A 302 4.51 20.31 -1.78
CA CYS A 302 4.48 19.47 -2.98
C CYS A 302 3.63 18.20 -2.78
N PHE A 303 3.73 17.57 -1.61
CA PHE A 303 2.90 16.43 -1.23
C PHE A 303 1.41 16.75 -1.18
N LEU A 304 1.03 17.85 -0.52
CA LEU A 304 -0.35 18.31 -0.50
C LEU A 304 -0.85 18.66 -1.90
N CYS A 305 -0.06 19.36 -2.72
CA CYS A 305 -0.43 19.67 -4.11
C CYS A 305 -0.69 18.40 -4.93
N VAL A 306 0.21 17.40 -4.85
CA VAL A 306 0.04 16.13 -5.56
C VAL A 306 -1.20 15.38 -5.10
N ILE A 307 -1.48 15.37 -3.80
CA ILE A 307 -2.69 14.78 -3.23
C ILE A 307 -3.94 15.49 -3.73
N LEU A 308 -3.98 16.82 -3.61
CA LEU A 308 -5.13 17.65 -4.00
C LEU A 308 -5.39 17.64 -5.52
N ALA A 309 -4.34 17.47 -6.33
CA ALA A 309 -4.44 17.28 -7.78
C ALA A 309 -4.92 15.87 -8.18
N GLY A 310 -5.52 15.11 -7.26
CA GLY A 310 -6.00 13.75 -7.54
C GLY A 310 -4.86 12.79 -7.87
N GLY A 311 -3.65 13.07 -7.38
CA GLY A 311 -2.47 12.27 -7.66
C GLY A 311 -2.04 12.29 -9.11
N GLU A 312 -2.53 13.15 -9.99
CA GLU A 312 -1.95 13.35 -11.32
C GLU A 312 -0.94 14.50 -11.26
N VAL A 313 0.27 14.26 -11.77
CA VAL A 313 1.18 15.35 -12.13
C VAL A 313 1.04 15.46 -13.64
N PRO A 314 0.79 16.66 -14.19
CA PRO A 314 0.68 16.84 -15.64
C PRO A 314 1.87 16.17 -16.34
N SER A 315 1.58 15.18 -17.20
CA SER A 315 2.61 14.41 -17.90
C SER A 315 3.56 15.30 -18.70
N SER A 316 3.08 16.47 -19.12
CA SER A 316 3.84 17.53 -19.79
C SER A 316 5.04 18.06 -18.98
N LEU A 317 5.05 17.89 -17.64
CA LEU A 317 6.20 18.23 -16.79
C LEU A 317 7.24 17.11 -16.71
N VAL A 318 6.85 15.86 -16.97
CA VAL A 318 7.72 14.67 -16.80
C VAL A 318 8.44 14.31 -18.11
N ASP A 319 7.86 14.60 -19.27
CA ASP A 319 8.51 14.43 -20.58
C ASP A 319 9.56 15.52 -20.89
N TYR A 320 10.01 16.26 -19.87
CA TYR A 320 11.12 17.18 -19.98
C TYR A 320 12.41 16.40 -20.28
N ASN A 321 12.78 16.30 -21.56
CA ASN A 321 14.07 15.81 -22.00
C ASN A 321 15.11 16.93 -21.82
N PRO A 322 16.01 16.87 -20.83
CA PRO A 322 17.02 17.91 -20.60
C PRO A 322 18.03 18.02 -21.75
N ASN A 323 18.10 17.00 -22.61
CA ASN A 323 18.98 16.92 -23.77
C ASN A 323 18.26 17.18 -25.10
N ALA A 324 16.94 17.39 -25.08
CA ALA A 324 16.29 17.93 -26.28
C ALA A 324 16.93 19.30 -26.54
N PRO A 325 17.40 19.58 -27.78
CA PRO A 325 17.95 20.88 -28.09
C PRO A 325 16.94 21.92 -27.62
N HIS A 326 17.43 22.97 -26.95
CA HIS A 326 16.67 24.17 -26.62
C HIS A 326 16.05 24.75 -27.90
N ARG A 327 15.01 24.11 -28.44
CA ARG A 327 13.91 24.84 -29.01
C ARG A 327 13.48 25.70 -27.86
N SER A 328 13.60 27.00 -28.06
CA SER A 328 12.88 27.99 -27.30
C SER A 328 11.41 27.57 -27.30
N VAL A 329 11.05 26.69 -26.37
CA VAL A 329 9.73 26.66 -25.76
C VAL A 329 9.59 28.10 -25.33
N SER A 330 8.81 28.83 -26.13
CA SER A 330 8.67 30.26 -25.98
C SER A 330 8.43 30.50 -24.50
N GLN A 331 9.34 31.24 -23.86
CA GLN A 331 9.27 31.71 -22.48
C GLN A 331 7.96 32.50 -22.17
N SER A 332 7.04 32.58 -23.13
CA SER A 332 5.74 33.22 -23.08
C SER A 332 4.58 32.36 -22.56
N ARG A 333 4.77 31.10 -22.16
CA ARG A 333 3.72 30.31 -21.44
C ARG A 333 4.21 29.52 -20.24
N ILE A 334 5.22 30.04 -19.55
CA ILE A 334 5.28 29.85 -18.09
C ILE A 334 4.43 30.99 -17.53
N PRO A 335 3.34 30.73 -16.79
CA PRO A 335 2.46 31.81 -16.37
C PRO A 335 3.25 32.78 -15.49
N GLN A 336 3.24 34.05 -15.89
CA GLN A 336 3.55 35.18 -15.01
C GLN A 336 2.65 35.19 -13.75
N THR A 337 1.70 34.27 -13.61
CA THR A 337 0.83 34.08 -12.45
C THR A 337 1.60 33.64 -11.20
N ALA A 338 2.56 32.71 -11.29
CA ALA A 338 3.35 32.31 -10.11
C ALA A 338 4.28 33.44 -9.59
N GLN A 339 4.69 34.34 -10.49
CA GLN A 339 5.50 35.51 -10.18
C GLN A 339 4.66 36.76 -9.82
N ARG A 340 3.41 36.87 -10.30
CA ARG A 340 2.44 37.90 -9.92
C ARG A 340 1.71 37.61 -8.61
N LEU A 341 1.63 36.34 -8.20
CA LEU A 341 0.98 35.96 -6.94
C LEU A 341 1.82 36.29 -5.70
N GLY A 342 3.01 36.87 -5.86
CA GLY A 342 3.81 37.45 -4.77
C GLY A 342 3.82 36.55 -3.55
N TRP A 343 4.47 35.37 -3.67
CA TRP A 343 4.41 34.29 -2.68
C TRP A 343 4.43 34.87 -1.26
N PRO A 344 3.29 34.82 -0.58
CA PRO A 344 3.09 35.62 0.60
C PRO A 344 3.83 34.97 1.75
N THR A 345 4.63 35.78 2.46
CA THR A 345 5.34 35.33 3.67
C THR A 345 4.38 35.11 4.85
N HIS A 346 3.11 35.51 4.72
CA HIS A 346 2.06 35.34 5.72
C HIS A 346 1.10 34.22 5.34
N SER A 347 0.78 33.35 6.31
CA SER A 347 0.01 32.12 6.11
C SER A 347 -1.43 32.31 5.61
N ALA A 348 -2.00 33.52 5.70
CA ALA A 348 -3.38 33.80 5.26
C ALA A 348 -3.52 33.81 3.74
N ASP A 349 -2.46 34.19 3.02
CA ASP A 349 -2.49 34.31 1.57
C ASP A 349 -2.00 33.02 0.86
N LEU A 350 -1.41 32.08 1.62
CA LEU A 350 -0.99 30.77 1.11
C LEU A 350 -2.18 29.94 0.64
N HIS A 351 -3.33 30.02 1.33
CA HIS A 351 -4.55 29.34 0.92
C HIS A 351 -5.06 29.86 -0.41
N GLN A 352 -5.11 31.18 -0.60
CA GLN A 352 -5.56 31.80 -1.86
C GLN A 352 -4.60 31.47 -3.01
N ALA A 353 -3.29 31.55 -2.78
CA ALA A 353 -2.30 31.20 -3.79
C ALA A 353 -2.33 29.71 -4.16
N LEU A 354 -2.59 28.83 -3.18
CA LEU A 354 -2.75 27.41 -3.39
C LEU A 354 -4.03 27.11 -4.18
N ASP A 355 -5.15 27.75 -3.84
CA ASP A 355 -6.42 27.62 -4.55
C ASP A 355 -6.30 28.12 -6.00
N ASP A 356 -5.66 29.27 -6.22
CA ASP A 356 -5.41 29.81 -7.56
C ASP A 356 -4.47 28.90 -8.37
N TYR A 357 -3.45 28.32 -7.73
CA TYR A 357 -2.55 27.37 -8.37
C TYR A 357 -3.23 26.05 -8.72
N ILE A 358 -4.03 25.49 -7.79
CA ILE A 358 -4.82 24.29 -8.03
C ILE A 358 -5.81 24.53 -9.17
N LYS A 359 -6.49 25.68 -9.16
CA LYS A 359 -7.42 26.07 -10.22
C LYS A 359 -6.72 26.17 -11.58
N ALA A 360 -5.54 26.80 -11.62
CA ALA A 360 -4.74 26.89 -12.84
C ALA A 360 -4.27 25.51 -13.34
N LEU A 361 -3.94 24.57 -12.45
CA LEU A 361 -3.61 23.20 -12.83
C LEU A 361 -4.81 22.45 -13.44
N PHE A 362 -6.00 22.59 -12.85
CA PHE A 362 -7.23 21.98 -13.36
C PHE A 362 -7.66 22.58 -14.71
N GLU A 363 -7.57 23.90 -14.88
CA GLU A 363 -7.90 24.56 -16.14
C GLU A 363 -6.98 24.09 -17.29
N ARG A 364 -5.70 23.82 -16.98
CA ARG A 364 -4.70 23.37 -17.97
C ARG A 364 -4.92 21.92 -18.42
N GLY A 365 -5.31 21.03 -17.51
CA GLY A 365 -5.65 19.64 -17.86
C GLY A 365 -6.84 19.56 -18.83
N ASN A 366 -7.84 20.42 -18.67
CA ASN A 366 -9.04 20.46 -19.51
C ASN A 366 -8.79 21.07 -20.91
N GLU A 367 -7.74 21.88 -21.09
CA GLU A 367 -7.40 22.46 -22.39
C GLU A 367 -6.58 21.50 -23.26
N GLU A 368 -5.66 20.73 -22.68
CA GLU A 368 -4.84 19.75 -23.41
C GLU A 368 -5.68 18.55 -23.89
N GLU A 369 -6.72 18.14 -23.16
CA GLU A 369 -7.67 17.09 -23.60
C GLU A 369 -8.47 17.50 -24.85
N LYS A 370 -8.62 18.81 -25.12
CA LYS A 370 -9.26 19.31 -26.35
C LYS A 370 -8.33 19.28 -27.56
N GLU A 371 -7.01 19.30 -27.37
CA GLU A 371 -6.05 19.22 -28.48
C GLU A 371 -5.83 17.77 -28.95
N ASP A 372 -5.87 16.78 -28.05
CA ASP A 372 -5.67 15.36 -28.40
C ASP A 372 -6.90 14.67 -29.04
N ILE A 373 -8.08 15.30 -28.99
CA ILE A 373 -9.31 14.80 -29.65
C ILE A 373 -9.45 15.35 -31.08
N ALA A 374 -8.55 16.22 -31.55
CA ALA A 374 -8.52 16.63 -32.95
C ALA A 374 -8.00 15.46 -33.83
N PRO A 375 -8.82 14.89 -34.73
CA PRO A 375 -8.39 13.79 -35.57
C PRO A 375 -7.26 14.24 -36.50
N ASP A 376 -6.07 13.66 -36.30
CA ASP A 376 -4.92 13.86 -37.16
C ASP A 376 -5.23 13.33 -38.58
N SER A 377 -5.60 14.25 -39.46
CA SER A 377 -6.06 13.97 -40.82
C SER A 377 -4.92 13.69 -41.81
N ASN A 378 -3.66 13.58 -41.35
CA ASN A 378 -2.51 13.47 -42.25
C ASN A 378 -1.55 12.28 -42.01
N SER A 379 -1.92 11.27 -41.22
CA SER A 379 -1.09 10.08 -41.03
C SER A 379 -1.39 8.96 -42.06
N LYS A 380 -0.96 9.17 -43.30
CA LYS A 380 -0.67 8.10 -44.27
C LYS A 380 0.86 8.07 -44.46
N ASP A 381 1.42 6.87 -44.50
CA ASP A 381 2.83 6.53 -44.68
C ASP A 381 3.76 6.66 -43.46
N SER A 382 3.84 5.58 -42.67
CA SER A 382 5.14 5.02 -42.27
C SER A 382 4.99 3.58 -41.77
N SER A 383 4.89 2.65 -42.71
CA SER A 383 5.17 1.23 -42.45
C SER A 383 6.67 1.01 -42.58
N ARG A 384 7.42 1.10 -41.48
CA ARG A 384 8.79 0.59 -41.41
C ARG A 384 8.91 -0.39 -40.26
N GLN A 385 8.85 -1.67 -40.64
CA GLN A 385 9.18 -2.82 -39.82
C GLN A 385 10.58 -2.64 -39.21
N VAL A 386 10.67 -2.68 -37.88
CA VAL A 386 11.92 -2.98 -37.18
C VAL A 386 11.79 -4.43 -36.73
N ALA A 387 12.41 -5.32 -37.50
CA ALA A 387 12.70 -6.67 -37.06
C ALA A 387 13.69 -6.58 -35.90
N PHE A 388 13.28 -7.03 -34.73
CA PHE A 388 14.20 -7.30 -33.63
C PHE A 388 14.76 -8.70 -33.86
N GLU A 389 16.03 -8.79 -34.22
CA GLU A 389 16.79 -10.04 -34.25
C GLU A 389 16.88 -10.59 -32.83
N GLU A 390 16.36 -11.79 -32.68
CA GLU A 390 16.51 -12.68 -31.55
C GLU A 390 17.84 -13.42 -31.74
N ASN A 391 18.90 -12.92 -31.12
CA ASN A 391 20.18 -13.63 -30.99
C ASN A 391 20.71 -13.52 -29.56
N ASP A 392 21.32 -14.62 -29.13
CA ASP A 392 22.20 -14.81 -27.97
C ASP A 392 21.54 -15.16 -26.62
N ALA A 393 21.06 -16.40 -26.57
CA ALA A 393 21.12 -17.22 -25.36
C ALA A 393 22.48 -17.93 -25.31
N GLU A 394 23.52 -17.23 -24.86
CA GLU A 394 24.81 -17.84 -24.56
C GLU A 394 24.81 -18.40 -23.13
N ALA A 395 25.09 -19.69 -23.04
CA ALA A 395 25.10 -20.47 -21.81
C ALA A 395 26.27 -20.05 -20.92
N CYS A 396 25.96 -19.70 -19.67
CA CYS A 396 26.95 -19.51 -18.62
C CYS A 396 27.38 -20.90 -18.10
N THR A 397 28.41 -21.47 -18.70
CA THR A 397 29.14 -22.64 -18.16
C THR A 397 29.99 -22.20 -16.97
N ILE A 398 29.73 -22.82 -15.82
CA ILE A 398 30.55 -22.74 -14.61
C ILE A 398 31.75 -23.66 -14.82
N ASP A 399 32.94 -23.08 -14.98
CA ASP A 399 34.19 -23.83 -14.89
C ASP A 399 34.52 -24.11 -13.41
N ASN A 400 34.71 -25.38 -13.10
CA ASN A 400 35.24 -25.87 -11.83
C ASN A 400 36.76 -25.63 -11.78
N VAL A 401 37.23 -25.02 -10.70
CA VAL A 401 38.62 -25.14 -10.19
C VAL A 401 38.53 -25.62 -8.75
#